data_AF-A0AA42SYZ9-F1
#
_entry.id   AF-A0AA42SYZ9-F1
#
_cell.length_a   1.000
_cell.length_b   1.000
_cell.length_c   1.000
_cell.angle_alpha   90.00
_cell.angle_beta   90.00
_cell.angle_gamma   90.00
#
_symmetry.space_group_name_H-M   'P 1'
#
loop_
_entity.id
_entity.type
_entity.pdbx_description
1 polymer ?
#
loop_
_entity_poly.entity_id
_entity_poly.type
_entity_poly.pdbx_seq_one_letter_code
_entity_poly.pdbx_strand_id
1 'polypeptide(L)'
;MVERHFTDKQIDEFLAAYLKRYPDALDRMLHVMRNPFDDNDVSISRIFREMIEISRDLDFFVEFEKSNNETIYLIRKEIFRKVSKFTI
;
A
#
# COMPACT_ATOMS: atom_id res chain seq x y z
N MET A 1 -21.73 -0.38 5.94
CA MET A 1 -20.67 0.64 5.91
C MET A 1 -19.37 -0.11 5.76
N VAL A 2 -18.50 0.22 4.80
CA VAL A 2 -17.17 -0.39 4.74
C VAL A 2 -16.38 0.20 5.88
N GLU A 3 -16.05 -0.60 6.88
CA GLU A 3 -15.24 -0.17 8.02
C GLU A 3 -13.88 0.27 7.48
N ARG A 4 -13.59 1.57 7.57
CA ARG A 4 -12.30 2.12 7.15
C ARG A 4 -11.34 1.90 8.31
N HIS A 5 -10.41 0.98 8.14
CA HIS A 5 -9.42 0.63 9.17
C HIS A 5 -8.32 1.68 9.33
N PHE A 6 -8.09 2.52 8.32
CA PHE A 6 -7.11 3.61 8.36
C PHE A 6 -7.78 4.95 8.06
N THR A 7 -7.33 5.99 8.76
CA THR A 7 -7.66 7.37 8.43
C THR A 7 -6.96 7.81 7.14
N ASP A 8 -7.50 8.81 6.44
CA ASP A 8 -6.85 9.35 5.23
C ASP A 8 -5.44 9.86 5.53
N LYS A 9 -5.21 10.45 6.72
CA LYS A 9 -3.88 10.89 7.16
C LYS A 9 -2.90 9.72 7.29
N GLN A 10 -3.31 8.59 7.87
CA GLN A 10 -2.46 7.40 7.99
C GLN A 10 -2.12 6.79 6.62
N ILE A 11 -3.10 6.79 5.70
CA ILE A 11 -2.87 6.34 4.31
C ILE A 11 -1.87 7.26 3.61
N ASP A 12 -1.97 8.57 3.82
CA ASP A 12 -1.07 9.57 3.23
C ASP A 12 0.34 9.47 3.78
N GLU A 13 0.46 9.29 5.09
CA GLU A 13 1.74 9.08 5.78
C GLU A 13 2.42 7.80 5.29
N PHE A 14 1.66 6.70 5.17
CA PHE A 14 2.17 5.46 4.62
C PHE A 14 2.65 5.64 3.18
N LEU A 15 1.83 6.24 2.32
CA LEU A 15 2.18 6.45 0.91
C LEU A 15 3.42 7.34 0.78
N ALA A 16 3.51 8.41 1.57
CA ALA A 16 4.66 9.31 1.56
C ALA A 16 5.94 8.58 1.99
N ALA A 17 5.89 7.78 3.06
CA ALA A 17 7.02 6.95 3.48
C ALA A 17 7.41 5.93 2.40
N TYR A 18 6.41 5.31 1.78
CA TYR A 18 6.63 4.31 0.74
C TYR A 18 7.34 4.90 -0.49
N LEU A 19 6.83 6.02 -1.02
CA LEU A 19 7.41 6.70 -2.18
C LEU A 19 8.76 7.36 -1.88
N LYS A 20 9.00 7.78 -0.63
CA LYS A 20 10.30 8.29 -0.21
C LYS A 20 11.39 7.21 -0.26
N ARG A 21 11.07 5.97 0.14
CA ARG A 21 12.02 4.85 0.15
C ARG A 21 12.13 4.16 -1.22
N TYR A 22 11.01 4.07 -1.95
CA TYR A 22 10.92 3.41 -3.25
C TYR A 22 10.29 4.37 -4.27
N PRO A 23 11.08 5.27 -4.89
CA PRO A 23 10.56 6.28 -5.82
C PRO A 23 9.83 5.69 -7.04
N ASP A 24 10.19 4.47 -7.46
CA ASP A 24 9.55 3.75 -8.57
C ASP A 24 8.24 3.05 -8.20
N ALA A 25 7.87 3.03 -6.91
CA ALA A 25 6.70 2.27 -6.45
C ALA A 25 5.38 2.77 -7.05
N LEU A 26 5.25 4.08 -7.28
CA LEU A 26 4.05 4.64 -7.90
C LEU A 26 3.86 4.08 -9.32
N ASP A 27 4.90 4.15 -10.15
CA ASP A 27 4.86 3.68 -11.53
C ASP A 27 4.60 2.18 -11.60
N ARG A 28 5.21 1.38 -10.71
CA ARG A 28 4.92 -0.05 -10.64
C ARG A 28 3.48 -0.35 -10.23
N MET A 29 2.95 0.35 -9.22
CA MET A 29 1.55 0.18 -8.82
C MET A 29 0.60 0.55 -9.95
N LEU A 30 0.87 1.65 -10.66
CA LEU A 30 0.12 2.05 -11.85
C LEU A 30 0.21 1.04 -12.98
N HIS A 31 1.39 0.45 -13.22
CA HIS A 31 1.58 -0.59 -14.22
C HIS A 31 0.74 -1.84 -13.90
N VAL A 32 0.80 -2.35 -12.67
CA VAL A 32 0.00 -3.50 -12.23
C VAL A 32 -1.50 -3.22 -12.36
N MET A 33 -1.94 -2.01 -12.01
CA MET A 33 -3.37 -1.64 -12.12
C MET A 33 -3.83 -1.48 -13.57
N ARG A 34 -2.98 -0.99 -14.47
CA ARG A 34 -3.32 -0.75 -15.88
C ARG A 34 -3.26 -2.03 -16.72
N ASN A 35 -2.43 -2.99 -16.33
CA ASN A 35 -2.22 -4.22 -17.08
C ASN A 35 -2.56 -5.47 -16.24
N PRO A 36 -3.82 -5.63 -15.78
CA PRO A 36 -4.19 -6.69 -14.83
C PRO A 36 -4.09 -8.11 -15.41
N PHE A 37 -3.98 -8.24 -16.73
CA PHE A 37 -3.85 -9.53 -17.42
C PHE A 37 -2.39 -9.92 -17.73
N ASP A 38 -1.43 -9.04 -17.45
CA ASP A 38 0.00 -9.33 -17.59
C ASP A 38 0.51 -10.18 -16.42
N ASP A 39 1.64 -10.85 -16.61
CA ASP A 39 2.38 -11.52 -15.53
C ASP A 39 2.99 -10.48 -14.59
N ASN A 40 2.22 -10.15 -13.56
CA ASN A 40 2.57 -9.16 -12.54
C ASN A 40 3.05 -9.79 -11.24
N ASP A 41 3.23 -11.11 -11.17
CA ASP A 41 3.47 -11.82 -9.90
C ASP A 41 4.72 -11.31 -9.18
N VAL A 42 5.78 -11.03 -9.94
CA VAL A 42 7.02 -10.43 -9.43
C VAL A 42 6.78 -9.02 -8.90
N SER A 43 6.06 -8.18 -9.66
CA SER A 43 5.72 -6.81 -9.27
C SER A 43 4.86 -6.76 -8.02
N ILE A 44 3.83 -7.62 -7.94
CA ILE A 44 2.94 -7.76 -6.79
C ILE A 44 3.72 -8.24 -5.56
N SER A 45 4.55 -9.26 -5.70
CA SER A 45 5.38 -9.79 -4.62
C SER A 45 6.36 -8.74 -4.09
N ARG A 46 6.95 -7.95 -5.00
CA ARG A 46 7.85 -6.84 -4.65
C ARG A 46 7.10 -5.75 -3.89
N ILE A 47 5.95 -5.29 -4.40
CA ILE A 47 5.10 -4.30 -3.72
C ILE A 47 4.75 -4.78 -2.31
N PHE A 48 4.32 -6.03 -2.17
CA PHE A 48 3.94 -6.59 -0.87
C PHE A 48 5.10 -6.59 0.13
N ARG A 49 6.30 -7.03 -0.30
CA ARG A 49 7.50 -7.03 0.55
C ARG A 49 7.89 -5.62 0.99
N GLU A 50 7.90 -4.67 0.06
CA GLU A 50 8.25 -3.28 0.37
C GLU A 50 7.23 -2.64 1.32
N MET A 51 5.94 -2.93 1.17
CA MET A 51 4.92 -2.44 2.11
C MET A 51 5.12 -3.00 3.53
N ILE A 52 5.52 -4.27 3.68
CA ILE A 52 5.87 -4.85 5.00
C ILE A 52 7.08 -4.14 5.61
N GLU A 53 8.06 -3.75 4.79
CA GLU A 53 9.22 -3.03 5.31
C GLU A 53 8.84 -1.63 5.80
N ILE A 54 8.05 -0.89 5.03
CA ILE A 54 7.55 0.44 5.42
C ILE A 54 6.68 0.35 6.66
N SER A 55 5.84 -0.67 6.75
CA SER A 55 4.91 -0.82 7.86
C SER A 55 5.62 -1.00 9.21
N ARG A 56 6.82 -1.58 9.21
CA ARG A 56 7.66 -1.72 10.42
C ARG A 56 8.25 -0.41 10.91
N ASP A 57 8.34 0.59 10.03
CA ASP A 57 8.90 1.90 10.34
C ASP A 57 7.82 2.91 10.82
N LEU A 58 6.54 2.48 10.89
CA LEU A 58 5.40 3.36 11.22
C LEU A 58 4.71 2.91 12.52
N ASP A 59 4.79 3.75 13.56
CA ASP A 59 4.27 3.44 14.91
C ASP A 59 2.77 3.07 14.91
N PHE A 60 1.95 3.82 14.15
CA PHE A 60 0.51 3.56 14.06
C PHE A 60 0.20 2.19 13.44
N PHE A 61 1.10 1.67 12.61
CA PHE A 61 0.93 0.38 11.97
C PHE A 61 1.25 -0.76 12.93
N VAL A 62 2.30 -0.61 13.74
CA VAL A 62 2.69 -1.58 14.78
C VAL A 62 1.58 -1.76 15.81
N GLU A 63 0.85 -0.70 16.14
CA GLU A 63 -0.34 -0.77 17.01
C GLU A 63 -1.49 -1.54 16.36
N PHE A 64 -1.74 -1.32 15.06
CA PHE A 64 -2.78 -2.03 14.32
C PHE A 64 -2.45 -3.51 14.09
N GLU A 65 -1.20 -3.85 13.78
CA GLU A 65 -0.77 -5.24 13.55
C GLU A 65 -0.99 -6.12 14.79
N LYS A 66 -0.76 -5.58 15.99
CA LYS A 66 -1.05 -6.27 17.27
C LYS A 66 -2.53 -6.60 17.45
N SER A 67 -3.42 -5.89 16.75
CA SER A 67 -4.87 -6.03 16.85
C SER A 67 -5.49 -6.85 15.71
N ASN A 68 -4.80 -6.98 14.56
CA ASN A 68 -5.36 -7.58 13.36
C ASN A 68 -4.27 -8.15 12.43
N ASN A 69 -4.33 -9.46 12.19
CA ASN A 69 -3.40 -10.17 11.29
C ASN A 69 -3.57 -9.83 9.80
N GLU A 70 -4.61 -9.08 9.41
CA GLU A 70 -4.88 -8.65 8.03
C GLU A 70 -4.44 -7.22 7.72
N THR A 71 -3.77 -6.55 8.66
CA THR A 71 -3.44 -5.11 8.58
C THR A 71 -2.68 -4.73 7.29
N ILE A 72 -1.74 -5.57 6.83
CA ILE A 72 -1.00 -5.35 5.58
C ILE A 72 -1.91 -5.40 4.35
N TYR A 73 -2.85 -6.35 4.33
CA TYR A 73 -3.81 -6.46 3.24
C TYR A 73 -4.71 -5.21 3.17
N LEU A 74 -5.15 -4.72 4.33
CA LEU A 74 -6.01 -3.55 4.44
C LEU A 74 -5.31 -2.27 3.97
N ILE A 75 -4.07 -2.02 4.41
CA ILE A 75 -3.34 -0.83 3.96
C ILE A 75 -3.02 -0.91 2.46
N ARG A 76 -2.66 -2.09 1.95
CA ARG A 76 -2.45 -2.31 0.50
C ARG A 76 -3.70 -1.92 -0.27
N LYS A 77 -4.87 -2.38 0.14
CA LYS A 77 -6.14 -2.04 -0.52
C LYS A 77 -6.39 -0.53 -0.54
N GLU A 78 -6.18 0.16 0.58
CA GLU A 78 -6.38 1.61 0.64
C GLU A 78 -5.35 2.38 -0.20
N ILE A 79 -4.10 1.93 -0.23
CA ILE A 79 -3.05 2.52 -1.08
C ILE A 79 -3.39 2.36 -2.55
N PHE A 80 -3.75 1.15 -3.01
CA PHE A 80 -4.19 0.94 -4.41
C PHE A 80 -5.43 1.78 -4.75
N ARG A 81 -6.39 1.89 -3.83
CA ARG A 81 -7.57 2.76 -3.99
C ARG A 81 -7.20 4.24 -4.09
N LYS A 82 -6.18 4.69 -3.36
CA LYS A 82 -5.71 6.07 -3.44
C LYS A 82 -4.96 6.30 -4.74
N VAL A 83 -4.08 5.37 -5.12
CA VAL A 83 -3.28 5.50 -6.34
C VAL A 83 -4.15 5.47 -7.60
N SER A 84 -5.24 4.71 -7.62
CA SER A 84 -6.17 4.69 -8.76
C SER A 84 -6.77 6.08 -9.06
N LYS A 85 -6.85 6.98 -8.06
CA LYS A 85 -7.29 8.37 -8.26
C LYS A 85 -6.28 9.24 -9.01
N PHE A 86 -5.00 8.85 -9.10
CA PHE A 86 -4.00 9.53 -9.92
C PHE A 86 -4.10 9.19 -11.41
N THR A 87 -5.03 8.31 -11.78
CA THR A 87 -5.20 7.81 -13.16
C THR A 87 -6.30 8.55 -13.94
N ILE A 88 -6.80 9.67 -13.42
CA ILE A 88 -7.80 10.56 -14.06
C ILE A 88 -7.07 11.75 -14.67
#